data_AF-A0A4Q3VWT0-F1
#
_entry.id   AF-A0A4Q3VWT0-F1
#
_cell.length_a   1.000
_cell.length_b   1.000
_cell.length_c   1.000
_cell.angle_alpha   90.00
_cell.angle_beta   90.00
_cell.angle_gamma   90.00
#
_symmetry.space_group_name_H-M   'P 1'
#
loop_
_entity.id
_entity.type
_entity.pdbx_description
1 polymer ?
#
loop_
_entity_poly.entity_id
_entity_poly.type
_entity_poly.pdbx_seq_one_letter_code
_entity_poly.pdbx_strand_id
1 'polypeptide(L)'
;ITYGCHAVWQMASDKHVPVNNPISHWRYSLGLPGAWQMRHLKELMLSLPFLELVPVTDGPLPMLATPDRRIVVVHTPEGEPVEFAGGGTAEWFDPATGKREAATVAGNRYTPPAKGGRVKDWVLIVKG
;
A
#
# COMPACT_ATOMS: atom_id res chain seq x y z
N ILE A 1 -1.34 -11.09 5.95
CA ILE A 1 0.04 -10.64 5.65
C ILE A 1 0.87 -10.67 6.94
N THR A 2 2.16 -10.97 6.84
CA THR A 2 3.11 -10.93 7.96
C THR A 2 4.31 -10.06 7.57
N TYR A 3 4.72 -9.14 8.44
CA TYR A 3 5.87 -8.27 8.22
C TYR A 3 7.18 -8.92 8.62
N GLY A 4 8.25 -8.53 7.92
CA GLY A 4 9.59 -9.02 8.18
C GLY A 4 10.68 -7.98 8.22
N CYS A 5 11.50 -8.05 9.27
CA CYS A 5 12.76 -7.34 9.34
C CYS A 5 13.86 -8.32 9.69
N HIS A 6 14.82 -8.46 8.78
CA HIS A 6 15.93 -9.41 8.90
C HIS A 6 16.73 -9.26 10.20
N ALA A 7 16.96 -8.03 10.66
CA ALA A 7 17.62 -7.74 11.93
C ALA A 7 16.80 -8.19 13.15
N VAL A 8 15.47 -8.04 13.09
CA VAL A 8 14.55 -8.39 14.18
C VAL A 8 14.41 -9.90 14.31
N TRP A 9 14.19 -10.60 13.20
CA TRP A 9 13.97 -12.05 13.19
C TRP A 9 15.14 -12.84 13.76
N GLN A 10 16.38 -12.39 13.52
CA GLN A 10 17.58 -13.03 14.05
C GLN A 10 18.04 -12.44 15.39
N MET A 11 17.31 -11.48 15.97
CA MET A 11 17.70 -10.76 17.18
C MET A 11 19.13 -10.19 17.12
N ALA A 12 19.49 -9.58 15.97
CA ALA A 12 20.84 -9.11 15.67
C ALA A 12 21.40 -8.19 16.77
N SER A 13 22.58 -8.51 17.28
CA SER A 13 23.30 -7.75 18.32
C SER A 13 24.76 -8.15 18.33
N ASP A 14 25.61 -7.41 19.05
CA ASP A 14 27.05 -7.71 19.16
C ASP A 14 27.34 -9.01 19.92
N LYS A 15 26.34 -9.65 20.53
CA LYS A 15 26.51 -10.91 21.27
C LYS A 15 26.74 -12.11 20.36
N HIS A 16 26.35 -12.03 19.08
CA HIS A 16 26.43 -13.15 18.14
C HIS A 16 26.89 -12.64 16.77
N VAL A 17 27.56 -13.50 16.01
CA VAL A 17 27.92 -13.18 14.62
C VAL A 17 26.64 -13.09 13.79
N PRO A 18 26.36 -11.95 13.13
CA PRO A 18 25.14 -11.79 12.37
C PRO A 18 25.17 -12.60 11.07
N VAL A 19 24.00 -13.06 10.64
CA VAL A 19 23.83 -13.73 9.34
C VAL A 19 23.43 -12.68 8.30
N ASN A 20 24.02 -12.73 7.10
CA ASN A 20 23.61 -11.95 5.93
C ASN A 20 23.52 -10.42 6.16
N ASN A 21 24.45 -9.86 6.93
CA ASN A 21 24.66 -8.41 7.11
C ASN A 21 23.36 -7.62 7.43
N PRO A 22 22.74 -7.81 8.61
CA PRO A 22 21.58 -7.04 9.02
C PRO A 22 21.91 -5.55 9.06
N ILE A 23 20.92 -4.73 8.71
CA ILE A 23 21.07 -3.27 8.63
C ILE A 23 21.52 -2.62 9.95
N SER A 24 21.14 -3.20 11.09
CA SER A 24 21.48 -2.73 12.44
C SER A 24 21.11 -3.79 13.50
N HIS A 25 21.23 -3.43 14.78
CA HIS A 25 20.73 -4.23 15.90
C HIS A 25 19.20 -4.28 15.94
N TRP A 26 18.64 -5.40 16.41
CA TRP A 26 17.19 -5.64 16.39
C TRP A 26 16.37 -4.56 17.11
N ARG A 27 16.85 -4.04 18.24
CA ARG A 27 16.14 -3.00 19.02
C ARG A 27 16.01 -1.70 18.25
N TYR A 28 17.05 -1.30 17.53
CA TYR A 28 16.99 -0.15 16.63
C TYR A 28 16.03 -0.43 15.47
N SER A 29 16.12 -1.64 14.90
CA SER A 29 15.31 -2.05 13.76
C SER A 29 13.81 -2.14 14.02
N LEU A 30 13.36 -2.25 15.28
CA LEU A 30 11.94 -2.14 15.64
C LEU A 30 11.31 -0.81 15.21
N GLY A 31 12.10 0.26 15.15
CA GLY A 31 11.66 1.60 14.77
C GLY A 31 11.71 1.88 13.28
N LEU A 32 12.08 0.92 12.43
CA LEU A 32 12.19 1.16 10.98
C LEU A 32 10.82 1.49 10.38
N PRO A 33 10.76 2.34 9.34
CA PRO A 33 9.50 2.79 8.74
C PRO A 33 8.54 1.66 8.36
N GLY A 34 9.08 0.58 7.78
CA GLY A 34 8.29 -0.58 7.35
C GLY A 34 7.48 -1.23 8.47
N ALA A 35 7.96 -1.21 9.71
CA ALA A 35 7.23 -1.76 10.86
C ALA A 35 5.95 -0.96 11.14
N TRP A 36 6.04 0.38 11.06
CA TRP A 36 4.91 1.28 11.29
C TRP A 36 3.93 1.30 10.10
N GLN A 37 4.43 1.19 8.88
CA GLN A 37 3.62 1.21 7.66
C GLN A 37 2.59 0.07 7.59
N MET A 38 2.87 -1.07 8.22
CA MET A 38 1.93 -2.21 8.26
C MET A 38 0.61 -1.88 8.97
N ARG A 39 0.64 -0.91 9.89
CA ARG A 39 -0.56 -0.39 10.52
C ARG A 39 -1.49 0.27 9.49
N HIS A 40 -0.94 1.02 8.53
CA HIS A 40 -1.71 1.71 7.50
C HIS A 40 -2.43 0.72 6.58
N LEU A 41 -1.77 -0.38 6.20
CA LEU A 41 -2.42 -1.46 5.45
C LEU A 41 -3.59 -2.07 6.24
N LYS A 42 -3.38 -2.37 7.53
CA LYS A 42 -4.45 -2.89 8.40
C LYS A 42 -5.63 -1.90 8.45
N GLU A 43 -5.38 -0.63 8.70
CA GLU A 43 -6.41 0.41 8.78
C GLU A 43 -7.15 0.59 7.45
N LEU A 44 -6.44 0.55 6.32
CA LEU A 44 -7.06 0.57 4.99
C LEU A 44 -8.00 -0.62 4.79
N MET A 45 -7.53 -1.85 5.00
CA MET A 45 -8.35 -3.03 4.73
C MET A 45 -9.57 -3.11 5.65
N LEU A 46 -9.45 -2.67 6.91
CA LEU A 46 -10.59 -2.59 7.84
C LEU A 46 -11.59 -1.48 7.50
N SER A 47 -11.19 -0.49 6.71
CA SER A 47 -12.09 0.58 6.22
C SER A 47 -12.93 0.19 4.99
N LEU A 48 -12.70 -1.01 4.45
CA LEU A 48 -13.33 -1.52 3.23
C LEU A 48 -14.19 -2.76 3.56
N PRO A 49 -15.14 -3.16 2.70
CA PRO A 49 -15.86 -4.43 2.87
C PRO A 49 -14.95 -5.61 2.52
N PHE A 50 -13.96 -5.88 3.38
CA PHE A 50 -12.86 -6.80 3.10
C PHE A 50 -13.32 -8.20 2.67
N LEU A 51 -14.41 -8.70 3.25
CA LEU A 51 -14.95 -10.03 2.96
C LEU A 51 -15.63 -10.14 1.59
N GLU A 52 -15.97 -9.01 0.98
CA GLU A 52 -16.58 -8.96 -0.36
C GLU A 52 -15.53 -8.68 -1.45
N LEU A 53 -14.37 -8.13 -1.09
CA LEU A 53 -13.32 -7.80 -2.04
C LEU A 53 -12.70 -9.08 -2.63
N VAL A 54 -12.71 -9.16 -3.96
CA VAL A 54 -12.05 -10.22 -4.72
C VAL A 54 -10.93 -9.65 -5.58
N PRO A 55 -9.80 -10.38 -5.75
CA PRO A 55 -8.74 -9.96 -6.65
C PRO A 55 -9.21 -9.97 -8.10
N VAL A 56 -8.86 -8.91 -8.83
CA VAL A 56 -9.07 -8.80 -10.27
C VAL A 56 -7.73 -9.00 -10.94
N THR A 57 -7.58 -10.09 -11.70
CA THR A 57 -6.31 -10.55 -12.27
C THR A 57 -6.09 -10.17 -13.73
N ASP A 58 -7.12 -9.66 -14.40
CA ASP A 58 -7.11 -9.46 -15.85
C ASP A 58 -6.52 -8.09 -16.25
N GLY A 59 -5.94 -7.36 -15.29
CA GLY A 59 -5.37 -6.02 -15.47
C GLY A 59 -3.86 -5.97 -15.20
N PRO A 60 -3.16 -4.92 -15.68
CA PRO A 60 -1.72 -4.76 -15.50
C PRO A 60 -1.31 -4.39 -14.07
N LEU A 61 -2.26 -3.89 -13.27
CA LEU A 61 -2.05 -3.44 -11.90
C LEU A 61 -2.80 -4.34 -10.91
N PRO A 62 -2.24 -4.59 -9.71
CA PRO A 62 -2.95 -5.31 -8.66
C PRO A 62 -4.23 -4.55 -8.27
N MET A 63 -5.36 -5.25 -8.36
CA MET A 63 -6.67 -4.68 -8.09
C MET A 63 -7.53 -5.61 -7.23
N LEU A 64 -8.30 -5.03 -6.34
CA LEU A 64 -9.40 -5.67 -5.62
C LEU A 64 -10.71 -4.98 -5.99
N ALA A 65 -11.80 -5.71 -6.13
CA ALA A 65 -13.11 -5.13 -6.35
C ALA A 65 -14.21 -5.94 -5.64
N THR A 66 -15.31 -5.28 -5.28
CA THR A 66 -16.55 -6.00 -4.92
C THR A 66 -17.17 -6.64 -6.18
N PRO A 67 -18.01 -7.69 -6.05
CA PRO A 67 -18.60 -8.36 -7.22
C PRO A 67 -19.43 -7.42 -8.10
N ASP A 68 -20.11 -6.45 -7.47
CA ASP A 68 -20.90 -5.41 -8.14
C ASP A 68 -20.06 -4.23 -8.67
N ARG A 69 -18.74 -4.24 -8.42
CA ARG A 69 -17.78 -3.17 -8.78
C ARG A 69 -18.11 -1.79 -8.22
N ARG A 70 -18.95 -1.70 -7.17
CA ARG A 70 -19.17 -0.43 -6.46
C ARG A 70 -17.94 0.04 -5.71
N ILE A 71 -17.08 -0.88 -5.26
CA ILE A 71 -15.80 -0.54 -4.66
C ILE A 71 -14.70 -1.19 -5.47
N VAL A 72 -13.76 -0.37 -5.94
CA VAL A 72 -12.57 -0.82 -6.65
C VAL A 72 -11.36 -0.20 -5.98
N VAL A 73 -10.34 -1.02 -5.72
CA VAL A 73 -9.09 -0.64 -5.07
C VAL A 73 -7.94 -1.05 -5.98
N VAL A 74 -7.11 -0.09 -6.39
CA VAL A 74 -6.00 -0.32 -7.32
C VAL A 74 -4.70 0.12 -6.66
N HIS A 75 -3.72 -0.76 -6.59
CA HIS A 75 -2.38 -0.42 -6.12
C HIS A 75 -1.48 -0.05 -7.31
N THR A 76 -0.80 1.09 -7.22
CA THR A 76 0.13 1.62 -8.22
C THR A 76 1.55 1.59 -7.64
N PRO A 77 2.36 0.54 -7.90
CA PRO A 77 3.65 0.39 -7.24
C PRO A 77 4.65 1.51 -7.55
N GLU A 78 4.61 2.06 -8.76
CA GLU A 78 5.55 3.10 -9.23
C GLU A 78 4.88 4.46 -9.40
N GLY A 79 3.63 4.61 -8.92
CA GLY A 79 2.85 5.83 -9.08
C GLY A 79 2.32 6.01 -10.51
N GLU A 80 2.02 4.91 -11.18
CA GLU A 80 1.44 4.90 -12.52
C GLU A 80 0.00 5.44 -12.48
N PRO A 81 -0.43 6.24 -13.47
CA PRO A 81 -1.82 6.64 -13.59
C PRO A 81 -2.75 5.44 -13.82
N VAL A 82 -3.95 5.51 -13.27
CA VAL A 82 -4.97 4.45 -13.40
C VAL A 82 -6.07 4.91 -14.35
N GLU A 83 -6.38 4.07 -15.33
CA GLU A 83 -7.53 4.29 -16.21
C GLU A 83 -8.71 3.45 -15.72
N PHE A 84 -9.78 4.12 -15.33
CA PHE A 84 -10.99 3.47 -14.82
C PHE A 84 -12.23 4.20 -15.32
N ALA A 85 -13.01 3.51 -16.14
CA ALA A 85 -14.29 4.00 -16.66
C ALA A 85 -15.39 3.69 -15.64
N GLY A 86 -15.46 4.49 -14.58
CA GLY A 86 -16.50 4.42 -13.57
C GLY A 86 -16.72 5.77 -12.93
N GLY A 87 -17.98 6.16 -12.76
CA GLY A 87 -18.36 7.34 -11.97
C GLY A 87 -18.31 7.03 -10.48
N GLY A 88 -18.27 8.08 -9.65
CA GLY A 88 -18.30 7.95 -8.20
C GLY A 88 -17.33 8.90 -7.50
N THR A 89 -17.14 8.65 -6.22
CA THR A 89 -16.12 9.33 -5.40
C THR A 89 -14.83 8.52 -5.42
N ALA A 90 -13.70 9.20 -5.51
CA ALA A 90 -12.39 8.56 -5.53
C ALA A 90 -11.41 9.25 -4.59
N GLU A 91 -10.52 8.47 -4.00
CA GLU A 91 -9.47 8.94 -3.09
C GLU A 91 -8.16 8.18 -3.33
N TRP A 92 -7.06 8.88 -3.19
CA TRP A 92 -5.71 8.34 -3.12
C TRP A 92 -5.34 8.07 -1.67
N PHE A 93 -4.79 6.90 -1.38
CA PHE A 93 -4.26 6.52 -0.09
C PHE A 93 -2.76 6.29 -0.19
N ASP A 94 -2.00 6.94 0.69
CA ASP A 94 -0.55 6.80 0.80
C ASP A 94 -0.19 5.63 1.75
N PRO A 95 0.35 4.49 1.26
CA PRO A 95 0.71 3.36 2.11
C PRO A 95 1.84 3.68 3.10
N ALA A 96 2.69 4.66 2.77
CA ALA A 96 3.82 5.03 3.59
C ALA A 96 3.44 5.88 4.81
N THR A 97 2.33 6.63 4.73
CA THR A 97 1.92 7.59 5.78
C THR A 97 0.49 7.40 6.29
N GLY A 98 -0.33 6.60 5.60
CA GLY A 98 -1.75 6.42 5.87
C GLY A 98 -2.64 7.60 5.48
N LYS A 99 -2.08 8.64 4.84
CA LYS A 99 -2.83 9.82 4.41
C LYS A 99 -3.79 9.49 3.26
N ARG A 100 -4.91 10.22 3.23
CA ARG A 100 -5.93 10.15 2.19
C ARG A 100 -6.08 11.51 1.53
N GLU A 101 -6.18 11.50 0.21
CA GLU A 101 -6.34 12.70 -0.60
C GLU A 101 -7.47 12.47 -1.62
N ALA A 102 -8.33 13.46 -1.85
CA ALA A 102 -9.36 13.33 -2.87
C ALA A 102 -8.72 13.15 -4.25
N ALA A 103 -9.18 12.17 -5.02
CA ALA A 103 -8.68 11.94 -6.36
C ALA A 103 -9.49 12.76 -7.37
N THR A 104 -8.78 13.42 -8.27
CA THR A 104 -9.38 14.07 -9.44
C THR A 104 -9.24 13.17 -10.66
N VAL A 105 -10.21 13.25 -11.57
CA VAL A 105 -10.25 12.47 -12.80
C VAL A 105 -10.28 13.40 -14.01
N ALA A 106 -9.43 13.13 -14.98
CA ALA A 106 -9.45 13.77 -16.29
C ALA A 106 -9.96 12.76 -17.32
N GLY A 107 -11.23 12.88 -17.72
CA GLY A 107 -11.91 11.84 -18.48
C GLY A 107 -12.09 10.58 -17.63
N ASN A 108 -11.30 9.54 -17.90
CA ASN A 108 -11.26 8.28 -17.14
C ASN A 108 -9.90 8.04 -16.46
N ARG A 109 -9.02 9.03 -16.44
CA ARG A 109 -7.64 8.89 -15.97
C ARG A 109 -7.46 9.55 -14.60
N TYR A 110 -7.09 8.75 -13.62
CA TYR A 110 -6.72 9.17 -12.28
C TYR A 110 -5.19 9.24 -12.20
N THR A 111 -4.65 10.41 -11.84
CA THR A 111 -3.20 10.59 -11.67
C THR A 111 -2.87 10.74 -10.19
N PRO A 112 -1.96 9.92 -9.64
CA PRO A 112 -1.58 10.02 -8.23
C PRO A 112 -0.85 11.33 -7.93
N PRO A 113 -0.96 11.86 -6.69
CA PRO A 113 -0.20 13.02 -6.27
C PRO A 113 1.31 12.76 -6.38
N ALA A 114 2.06 13.81 -6.76
CA ALA A 114 3.51 13.70 -6.88
C ALA A 114 4.16 13.42 -5.53
N LYS A 115 4.96 12.35 -5.46
CA LYS A 115 5.81 12.01 -4.31
C LYS A 115 7.27 12.23 -4.63
N GLY A 116 7.99 12.81 -3.67
CA GLY A 116 9.45 12.86 -3.69
C GLY A 116 10.07 11.55 -3.18
N GLY A 117 11.33 11.32 -3.52
CA GLY A 117 12.08 10.15 -3.02
C GLY A 117 11.95 8.91 -3.90
N ARG A 118 12.36 7.76 -3.34
CA ARG A 118 12.45 6.47 -4.06
C ARG A 118 11.15 5.68 -4.07
N VAL A 119 10.25 5.94 -3.12
CA VAL A 119 8.97 5.25 -2.98
C VAL A 119 7.87 6.14 -3.52
N LYS A 120 7.12 5.64 -4.50
CA LYS A 120 6.11 6.40 -5.24
C LYS A 120 4.74 5.75 -5.24
N ASP A 121 4.59 4.69 -4.45
CA ASP A 121 3.40 3.86 -4.46
C ASP A 121 2.16 4.61 -3.98
N TRP A 122 1.02 4.33 -4.58
CA TRP A 122 -0.27 4.82 -4.13
C TRP A 122 -1.33 3.73 -4.23
N VAL A 123 -2.42 3.89 -3.48
CA VAL A 123 -3.61 3.07 -3.64
C VAL A 123 -4.77 3.99 -4.04
N LEU A 124 -5.35 3.76 -5.22
CA LEU A 124 -6.61 4.40 -5.62
C LEU A 124 -7.77 3.61 -5.04
N ILE A 125 -8.75 4.30 -4.46
CA ILE A 125 -10.00 3.73 -3.99
C ILE A 125 -11.13 4.46 -4.70
N VAL A 126 -11.94 3.75 -5.46
CA VAL A 126 -13.12 4.28 -6.17
C VAL A 126 -14.38 3.68 -5.57
N LYS A 127 -15.36 4.54 -5.28
CA LYS A 127 -16.66 4.19 -4.67
C LYS A 127 -17.78 4.78 -5.54
N GLY A 128 -18.53 3.91 -6.21
CA GLY A 128 -19.68 4.23 -7.08
C GLY A 128 -21.04 4.18 -6.38
#